data_AF-A0A6A4B001-F1
#
_entry.id   AF-A0A6A4B001-F1
#
_cell.length_a   1.000
_cell.length_b   1.000
_cell.length_c   1.000
_cell.angle_alpha   90.00
_cell.angle_beta   90.00
_cell.angle_gamma   90.00
#
_symmetry.space_group_name_H-M   'P 1'
#
loop_
_entity.id
_entity.type
_entity.pdbx_description
1 polymer ?
#
loop_
_entity_poly.entity_id
_entity_poly.type
_entity_poly.pdbx_seq_one_letter_code
_entity_poly.pdbx_strand_id
1 'polypeptide(L)'
;MRKVDYLGHQVSEEGLEAKPKDLSSLRDLPFPSSLRAMQSFLGSLNYYSRFLEDYAVYASTLYELREVDFAELKARTDLREIWNDMEEEHADCDASGGIASKIDPGVKEERRMHAFRAFWTLREKIGTTPILRHFDPDRLPVVIVYASEWAISASLTQEHDHTYYPVTFASRTLKSNELNYNVVEKEVLALLRILDLNYNLLVGRPIKVLARHSTLAWLFRSSGLQGRLGQWAALLSPWTLEIVKCTKGEDEILGVLAASITPRSAMDDALVAIAPQKEPRRQVQAPIPTVRADEELLVVSFDGSARVKRGGGAYSAIVWKLPEWSVVKARSGYAEGLTVNEAEYNGLLLSFDLLDNLDRGRLVICGDSNLV
;
A
#
# COMPACT_ATOMS: atom_id res chain seq x y z
N MET A 1 -30.90 -7.88 -2.30
CA MET A 1 -29.83 -8.80 -1.86
C MET A 1 -29.67 -8.71 -0.35
N ARG A 2 -29.48 -9.83 0.36
CA ARG A 2 -29.17 -9.80 1.80
C ARG A 2 -27.71 -9.34 1.97
N LYS A 3 -27.49 -8.26 2.70
CA LYS A 3 -26.15 -7.78 3.10
C LYS A 3 -26.06 -7.82 4.62
N VAL A 4 -24.90 -8.19 5.16
CA VAL A 4 -24.64 -8.30 6.60
C VAL A 4 -23.36 -7.53 6.95
N ASP A 5 -23.42 -6.74 8.03
CA ASP A 5 -22.24 -6.09 8.59
C ASP A 5 -21.41 -7.12 9.38
N TYR A 6 -20.14 -7.34 9.01
CA TYR A 6 -19.24 -8.27 9.67
C TYR A 6 -17.81 -7.74 9.70
N LEU A 7 -17.19 -7.69 10.91
CA LEU A 7 -15.82 -7.21 11.14
C LEU A 7 -15.49 -5.85 10.50
N GLY A 8 -16.47 -4.94 10.47
CA GLY A 8 -16.34 -3.60 9.89
C GLY A 8 -16.69 -3.52 8.40
N HIS A 9 -16.81 -4.66 7.71
CA HIS A 9 -17.14 -4.73 6.28
C HIS A 9 -18.62 -5.02 6.06
N GLN A 10 -19.10 -4.76 4.84
CA GLN A 10 -20.39 -5.24 4.39
C GLN A 10 -20.18 -6.48 3.52
N VAL A 11 -20.79 -7.60 3.92
CA VAL A 11 -20.67 -8.89 3.23
C VAL A 11 -21.98 -9.21 2.53
N SER A 12 -21.89 -9.62 1.28
CA SER A 12 -23.01 -10.08 0.47
C SER A 12 -22.67 -11.42 -0.21
N GLU A 13 -23.61 -11.97 -0.97
CA GLU A 13 -23.35 -13.11 -1.86
C GLU A 13 -22.38 -12.76 -2.99
N GLU A 14 -22.29 -11.48 -3.38
CA GLU A 14 -21.38 -11.04 -4.44
C GLU A 14 -19.94 -10.92 -3.93
N GLY A 15 -19.75 -10.50 -2.68
CA GLY A 15 -18.41 -10.28 -2.14
C GLY A 15 -18.36 -9.45 -0.86
N LEU A 16 -17.20 -8.83 -0.67
CA LEU A 16 -16.84 -7.95 0.44
C LEU A 16 -16.78 -6.50 -0.02
N GLU A 17 -17.44 -5.62 0.73
CA GLU A 17 -17.50 -4.18 0.47
C GLU A 17 -16.96 -3.38 1.66
N ALA A 18 -16.31 -2.25 1.34
CA ALA A 18 -15.98 -1.24 2.33
C ALA A 18 -17.26 -0.56 2.85
N LYS A 19 -17.28 -0.18 4.14
CA LYS A 19 -18.48 0.37 4.77
C LYS A 19 -18.79 1.79 4.27
N PRO A 20 -19.97 2.06 3.67
CA PRO A 20 -20.26 3.33 3.00
C PRO A 20 -20.27 4.58 3.90
N LYS A 21 -20.70 4.45 5.15
CA LYS A 21 -20.88 5.59 6.07
C LYS A 21 -19.59 6.33 6.43
N ASP A 22 -18.45 5.67 6.28
CA ASP A 22 -17.14 6.25 6.57
C ASP A 22 -16.42 6.66 5.26
N LEU A 23 -16.84 6.12 4.09
CA LEU A 23 -16.28 6.46 2.78
C LEU A 23 -16.66 7.89 2.33
N SER A 24 -17.91 8.31 2.51
CA SER A 24 -18.35 9.66 2.11
C SER A 24 -17.57 10.75 2.85
N SER A 25 -17.30 10.55 4.14
CA SER A 25 -16.50 11.50 4.93
C SER A 25 -15.04 11.57 4.53
N LEU A 26 -14.49 10.53 3.89
CA LEU A 26 -13.12 10.52 3.38
C LEU A 26 -13.04 11.06 1.96
N ARG A 27 -14.06 10.78 1.14
CA ARG A 27 -14.18 11.31 -0.22
C ARG A 27 -14.26 12.82 -0.20
N ASP A 28 -15.00 13.45 0.71
CA ASP A 28 -15.22 14.90 0.64
C ASP A 28 -14.14 15.72 1.38
N LEU A 29 -12.99 15.10 1.74
CA LEU A 29 -11.91 15.80 2.43
C LEU A 29 -11.13 16.72 1.47
N PRO A 30 -10.87 17.97 1.87
CA PRO A 30 -9.96 18.85 1.12
C PRO A 30 -8.52 18.36 1.27
N PHE A 31 -7.62 18.87 0.44
CA PHE A 31 -6.21 18.51 0.59
C PHE A 31 -5.68 18.93 1.98
N PRO A 32 -4.93 18.06 2.68
CA PRO A 32 -4.40 18.36 4.01
C PRO A 32 -3.51 19.61 4.04
N SER A 33 -3.76 20.52 5.00
CA SER A 33 -3.00 21.78 5.14
C SER A 33 -1.75 21.67 6.03
N SER A 34 -1.41 20.46 6.49
CA SER A 34 -0.24 20.17 7.32
C SER A 34 0.19 18.72 7.18
N LEU A 35 1.46 18.43 7.52
CA LEU A 35 2.00 17.08 7.55
C LEU A 35 1.20 16.17 8.48
N ARG A 36 0.81 16.68 9.66
CA ARG A 36 0.00 15.93 10.63
C ARG A 36 -1.37 15.56 10.07
N ALA A 37 -2.03 16.49 9.37
CA ALA A 37 -3.29 16.22 8.69
C ALA A 37 -3.12 15.18 7.57
N MET A 38 -2.02 15.24 6.81
CA MET A 38 -1.71 14.26 5.77
C MET A 38 -1.48 12.86 6.35
N GLN A 39 -0.72 12.75 7.45
CA GLN A 39 -0.51 11.50 8.16
C GLN A 39 -1.82 10.94 8.73
N SER A 40 -2.69 11.80 9.27
CA SER A 40 -4.03 11.41 9.73
C SER A 40 -4.90 10.89 8.58
N PHE A 41 -4.84 11.53 7.41
CA PHE A 41 -5.53 11.06 6.21
C PHE A 41 -5.02 9.67 5.80
N LEU A 42 -3.71 9.51 5.62
CA LEU A 42 -3.10 8.23 5.25
C LEU A 42 -3.40 7.11 6.26
N GLY A 43 -3.35 7.42 7.56
CA GLY A 43 -3.71 6.46 8.62
C GLY A 43 -5.18 6.04 8.57
N SER A 44 -6.09 6.97 8.22
CA SER A 44 -7.51 6.64 8.02
C SER A 44 -7.74 5.72 6.82
N LEU A 45 -6.86 5.75 5.83
CA LEU A 45 -6.92 4.89 4.65
C LEU A 45 -6.41 3.47 4.89
N ASN A 46 -5.70 3.22 6.00
CA ASN A 46 -5.09 1.90 6.23
C ASN A 46 -6.16 0.78 6.25
N TYR A 47 -7.34 1.06 6.80
CA TYR A 47 -8.50 0.16 6.75
C TYR A 47 -8.98 -0.11 5.30
N TYR A 48 -8.97 0.90 4.45
CA TYR A 48 -9.43 0.83 3.06
C TYR A 48 -8.39 0.33 2.08
N SER A 49 -7.11 0.24 2.49
CA SER A 49 -6.00 -0.18 1.65
C SER A 49 -6.25 -1.50 0.90
N ARG A 50 -7.02 -2.43 1.50
CA ARG A 50 -7.43 -3.70 0.88
C ARG A 50 -8.37 -3.54 -0.31
N PHE A 51 -9.18 -2.49 -0.33
CA PHE A 51 -10.15 -2.18 -1.38
C PHE A 51 -9.60 -1.19 -2.41
N LEU A 52 -8.41 -0.64 -2.16
CA LEU A 52 -7.76 0.37 -2.99
C LEU A 52 -6.66 -0.29 -3.82
N GLU A 53 -6.94 -0.45 -5.11
CA GLU A 53 -5.92 -0.86 -6.06
C GLU A 53 -4.79 0.17 -6.11
N ASP A 54 -3.54 -0.32 -6.07
CA ASP A 54 -2.31 0.50 -6.11
C ASP A 54 -2.14 1.47 -4.94
N TYR A 55 -2.82 1.22 -3.81
CA TYR A 55 -2.73 2.08 -2.63
C TYR A 55 -1.29 2.51 -2.29
N ALA A 56 -0.36 1.56 -2.18
CA ALA A 56 1.01 1.87 -1.81
C ALA A 56 1.75 2.73 -2.84
N VAL A 57 1.36 2.67 -4.11
CA VAL A 57 1.91 3.50 -5.17
C VAL A 57 1.58 4.96 -4.90
N TYR A 58 0.31 5.30 -4.71
CA TYR A 58 -0.13 6.67 -4.44
C TYR A 58 0.26 7.14 -3.03
N ALA A 59 0.10 6.28 -2.02
CA ALA A 59 0.40 6.62 -0.63
C ALA A 59 1.87 6.96 -0.42
N SER A 60 2.78 6.29 -1.14
CA SER A 60 4.22 6.58 -1.05
C SER A 60 4.58 8.03 -1.41
N THR A 61 3.94 8.58 -2.45
CA THR A 61 4.12 9.99 -2.85
C THR A 61 3.66 10.94 -1.74
N LEU A 62 2.61 10.57 -1.01
CA LEU A 62 2.09 11.36 0.10
C LEU A 62 2.96 11.24 1.36
N TYR A 63 3.51 10.05 1.65
CA TYR A 63 4.45 9.82 2.75
C TYR A 63 5.74 10.62 2.60
N GLU A 64 6.10 10.98 1.37
CA GLU A 64 7.27 11.79 1.09
C GLU A 64 7.12 13.26 1.46
N LEU A 65 5.90 13.78 1.69
CA LEU A 65 5.74 15.18 2.05
C LEU A 65 6.39 15.51 3.41
N ARG A 66 7.06 16.67 3.49
CA ARG A 66 7.72 17.17 4.70
C ARG A 66 7.06 18.46 5.19
N GLU A 67 7.32 18.86 6.43
CA GLU A 67 6.75 20.13 6.97
C GLU A 67 7.08 21.35 6.10
N VAL A 68 8.28 21.37 5.51
CA VAL A 68 8.72 22.42 4.58
C VAL A 68 7.82 22.54 3.35
N ASP A 69 7.26 21.43 2.86
CA ASP A 69 6.38 21.44 1.70
C ASP A 69 5.05 22.13 2.02
N PHE A 70 4.51 21.91 3.23
CA PHE A 70 3.29 22.59 3.68
C PHE A 70 3.53 24.06 4.06
N ALA A 71 4.71 24.40 4.58
CA ALA A 71 5.08 25.79 4.85
C ALA A 71 5.17 26.61 3.57
N GLU A 72 5.79 26.06 2.52
CA GLU A 72 5.88 26.71 1.21
C GLU A 72 4.52 26.81 0.50
N LEU A 73 3.66 25.78 0.61
CA LEU A 73 2.28 25.83 0.11
C LEU A 73 1.48 27.00 0.74
N LYS A 74 1.72 27.32 2.01
CA LYS A 74 1.07 28.45 2.69
C LYS A 74 1.66 29.80 2.29
N ALA A 75 2.94 29.84 1.93
CA ALA A 75 3.67 31.08 1.64
C ALA A 75 3.50 31.56 0.19
N ARG A 76 3.18 30.66 -0.75
CA ARG A 76 3.02 30.95 -2.18
C ARG A 76 1.55 31.09 -2.59
N THR A 77 1.12 32.33 -2.84
CA THR A 77 -0.26 32.66 -3.25
C THR A 77 -0.60 32.12 -4.64
N ASP A 78 0.37 32.14 -5.55
CA ASP A 78 0.31 31.57 -6.91
C ASP A 78 0.00 30.08 -6.91
N LEU A 79 0.67 29.32 -6.03
CA LEU A 79 0.37 27.90 -5.86
C LEU A 79 -1.03 27.68 -5.32
N ARG A 80 -1.47 28.53 -4.38
CA ARG A 80 -2.77 28.40 -3.74
C ARG A 80 -3.91 28.66 -4.72
N GLU A 81 -3.71 29.60 -5.65
CA GLU A 81 -4.63 29.85 -6.77
C GLU A 81 -4.67 28.65 -7.73
N ILE A 82 -3.52 28.16 -8.22
CA ILE A 82 -3.45 26.94 -9.06
C ILE A 82 -4.13 25.76 -8.37
N TRP A 83 -3.96 25.64 -7.06
CA TRP A 83 -4.52 24.55 -6.27
C TRP A 83 -6.03 24.66 -6.10
N ASN A 84 -6.53 25.86 -5.83
CA ASN A 84 -7.96 26.11 -5.76
C ASN A 84 -8.60 25.86 -7.13
N ASP A 85 -7.96 26.30 -8.22
CA ASP A 85 -8.42 26.06 -9.59
C ASP A 85 -8.46 24.55 -9.89
N MET A 86 -7.47 23.76 -9.44
CA MET A 86 -7.50 22.32 -9.60
C MET A 86 -8.55 21.64 -8.70
N GLU A 87 -8.80 22.14 -7.48
CA GLU A 87 -9.90 21.65 -6.63
C GLU A 87 -11.28 21.97 -7.24
N GLU A 88 -11.43 23.12 -7.90
CA GLU A 88 -12.65 23.52 -8.63
C GLU A 88 -12.82 22.72 -9.95
N GLU A 89 -11.78 22.60 -10.79
CA GLU A 89 -11.84 21.78 -12.02
C GLU A 89 -12.17 20.31 -11.73
N HIS A 90 -11.66 19.76 -10.62
CA HIS A 90 -11.96 18.40 -10.23
C HIS A 90 -13.30 18.21 -9.50
N ALA A 91 -13.90 19.28 -8.97
CA ALA A 91 -15.26 19.24 -8.42
C ALA A 91 -16.33 19.15 -9.53
N ASP A 92 -16.01 19.63 -10.73
CA ASP A 92 -16.93 19.69 -11.88
C ASP A 92 -16.79 18.51 -12.88
N CYS A 93 -15.85 17.57 -12.68
CA CYS A 93 -15.54 16.55 -13.69
C CYS A 93 -16.27 15.21 -13.50
N ASP A 94 -17.52 15.14 -13.97
CA ASP A 94 -18.03 13.95 -14.65
C ASP A 94 -17.51 13.99 -16.11
N ALA A 95 -16.60 13.08 -16.47
CA ALA A 95 -16.05 12.80 -17.81
C ALA A 95 -14.70 13.48 -18.24
N SER A 96 -13.71 12.59 -18.45
CA SER A 96 -12.68 12.60 -19.51
C SER A 96 -11.72 13.80 -19.68
N GLY A 97 -10.41 13.53 -19.57
CA GLY A 97 -9.35 14.28 -20.28
C GLY A 97 -8.21 14.78 -19.40
N GLY A 98 -6.99 14.27 -19.63
CA GLY A 98 -5.82 14.51 -18.77
C GLY A 98 -5.27 15.94 -18.74
N ILE A 99 -4.84 16.34 -17.54
CA ILE A 99 -4.24 17.63 -17.14
C ILE A 99 -2.77 17.77 -17.64
N ALA A 100 -2.30 16.90 -18.54
CA ALA A 100 -0.87 16.75 -18.83
C ALA A 100 -0.26 17.82 -19.76
N SER A 101 -1.03 18.77 -20.31
CA SER A 101 -0.57 19.56 -21.48
C SER A 101 -0.21 21.04 -21.22
N LYS A 102 -0.12 21.52 -19.97
CA LYS A 102 0.07 22.97 -19.70
C LYS A 102 1.25 23.39 -18.80
N ILE A 103 2.22 22.54 -18.48
CA ILE A 103 3.26 22.91 -17.48
C ILE A 103 4.70 22.74 -18.03
N ASP A 104 5.52 23.79 -17.85
CA ASP A 104 6.91 23.93 -18.31
C ASP A 104 7.88 23.03 -17.49
N PRO A 105 8.86 22.32 -18.09
CA PRO A 105 9.60 21.21 -17.45
C PRO A 105 10.67 21.60 -16.39
N GLY A 106 10.67 22.85 -15.90
CA GLY A 106 11.85 23.44 -15.25
C GLY A 106 11.81 23.61 -13.72
N VAL A 107 10.73 23.27 -13.02
CA VAL A 107 10.52 23.74 -11.63
C VAL A 107 10.47 22.57 -10.64
N LYS A 108 11.03 22.76 -9.43
CA LYS A 108 10.84 21.94 -8.20
C LYS A 108 9.35 21.73 -7.77
N GLU A 109 8.43 22.14 -8.62
CA GLU A 109 6.97 22.10 -8.56
C GLU A 109 6.41 20.68 -8.77
N GLU A 110 7.18 19.81 -9.44
CA GLU A 110 6.83 18.41 -9.74
C GLU A 110 6.33 17.68 -8.48
N ARG A 111 7.16 17.52 -7.44
CA ARG A 111 6.82 16.70 -6.25
C ARG A 111 5.50 17.09 -5.55
N ARG A 112 5.11 18.36 -5.56
CA ARG A 112 3.87 18.83 -4.90
C ARG A 112 2.65 18.61 -5.75
N MET A 113 2.75 18.89 -7.05
CA MET A 113 1.73 18.55 -8.03
C MET A 113 1.51 17.03 -8.08
N HIS A 114 2.60 16.27 -7.92
CA HIS A 114 2.59 14.82 -7.83
C HIS A 114 1.80 14.33 -6.62
N ALA A 115 2.09 14.90 -5.44
CA ALA A 115 1.35 14.59 -4.21
C ALA A 115 -0.13 15.00 -4.30
N PHE A 116 -0.46 16.11 -4.97
CA PHE A 116 -1.85 16.50 -5.18
C PHE A 116 -2.62 15.49 -6.01
N ARG A 117 -2.06 15.10 -7.16
CA ARG A 117 -2.66 14.11 -8.06
C ARG A 117 -2.85 12.76 -7.36
N ALA A 118 -1.85 12.33 -6.59
CA ALA A 118 -1.94 11.12 -5.78
C ALA A 118 -3.05 11.19 -4.72
N PHE A 119 -3.18 12.33 -4.03
CA PHE A 119 -4.24 12.55 -3.05
C PHE A 119 -5.63 12.46 -3.70
N TRP A 120 -5.83 13.16 -4.82
CA TRP A 120 -7.13 13.17 -5.48
C TRP A 120 -7.48 11.82 -6.11
N THR A 121 -6.49 11.14 -6.69
CA THR A 121 -6.70 9.78 -7.24
C THR A 121 -7.10 8.80 -6.14
N LEU A 122 -6.47 8.88 -4.96
CA LEU A 122 -6.87 8.06 -3.81
C LEU A 122 -8.29 8.41 -3.34
N ARG A 123 -8.61 9.70 -3.26
CA ARG A 123 -9.95 10.19 -2.90
C ARG A 123 -11.04 9.64 -3.82
N GLU A 124 -10.82 9.68 -5.13
CA GLU A 124 -11.74 9.14 -6.12
C GLU A 124 -11.85 7.61 -6.02
N LYS A 125 -10.72 6.90 -5.85
CA LYS A 125 -10.71 5.45 -5.63
C LYS A 125 -11.45 5.03 -4.35
N ILE A 126 -11.45 5.87 -3.31
CA ILE A 126 -12.23 5.66 -2.08
C ILE A 126 -13.73 5.78 -2.37
N GLY A 127 -14.13 6.76 -3.19
CA GLY A 127 -15.53 6.91 -3.61
C GLY A 127 -16.04 5.77 -4.50
N THR A 128 -15.14 5.12 -5.23
CA THR A 128 -15.44 4.11 -6.25
C THR A 128 -14.92 2.71 -5.88
N THR A 129 -14.68 2.43 -4.59
CA THR A 129 -14.15 1.14 -4.15
C THR A 129 -15.02 -0.01 -4.66
N PRO A 130 -14.43 -1.01 -5.34
CA PRO A 130 -15.18 -2.12 -5.88
C PRO A 130 -15.66 -3.06 -4.77
N ILE A 131 -16.64 -3.88 -5.13
CA ILE A 131 -16.92 -5.12 -4.42
C ILE A 131 -15.76 -6.08 -4.70
N LEU A 132 -15.06 -6.52 -3.66
CA LEU A 132 -14.10 -7.63 -3.77
C LEU A 132 -14.90 -8.93 -3.81
N ARG A 133 -15.03 -9.55 -4.98
CA ARG A 133 -15.83 -10.75 -5.15
C ARG A 133 -15.26 -11.95 -4.41
N HIS A 134 -16.16 -12.83 -3.98
CA HIS A 134 -15.73 -14.13 -3.47
C HIS A 134 -15.02 -14.91 -4.56
N PHE A 135 -13.94 -15.59 -4.19
CA PHE A 135 -13.20 -16.43 -5.11
C PHE A 135 -14.02 -17.65 -5.52
N ASP A 136 -14.19 -17.83 -6.83
CA ASP A 136 -14.88 -18.96 -7.44
C ASP A 136 -13.85 -20.07 -7.80
N PRO A 137 -13.92 -21.25 -7.16
CA PRO A 137 -12.99 -22.34 -7.43
C PRO A 137 -12.96 -22.85 -8.87
N ASP A 138 -14.04 -22.66 -9.63
CA ASP A 138 -14.19 -23.23 -10.97
C ASP A 138 -13.73 -22.27 -12.08
N ARG A 139 -13.33 -21.04 -11.71
CA ARG A 139 -12.87 -20.01 -12.64
C ARG A 139 -11.36 -19.85 -12.62
N LEU A 140 -10.79 -19.57 -13.79
CA LEU A 140 -9.36 -19.32 -13.94
C LEU A 140 -8.96 -18.04 -13.17
N PRO A 141 -8.02 -18.13 -12.21
CA PRO A 141 -7.45 -16.97 -11.56
C PRO A 141 -6.62 -16.15 -12.55
N VAL A 142 -6.85 -14.85 -12.59
CA VAL A 142 -6.06 -13.90 -13.36
C VAL A 142 -5.36 -12.95 -12.42
N VAL A 143 -4.03 -12.97 -12.46
CA VAL A 143 -3.18 -12.08 -11.67
C VAL A 143 -2.67 -10.99 -12.58
N ILE A 144 -2.94 -9.74 -12.23
CA ILE A 144 -2.36 -8.58 -12.90
C ILE A 144 -1.24 -8.05 -12.01
N VAL A 145 -0.04 -7.89 -12.58
CA VAL A 145 1.10 -7.33 -11.85
C VAL A 145 1.48 -5.97 -12.39
N TYR A 146 1.94 -5.14 -11.47
CA TYR A 146 2.38 -3.79 -11.73
C TYR A 146 3.58 -3.42 -10.87
N ALA A 147 4.52 -2.68 -11.44
CA ALA A 147 5.67 -2.17 -10.73
C ALA A 147 6.02 -0.75 -11.18
N SER A 148 6.38 0.08 -10.20
CA SER A 148 6.96 1.41 -10.38
C SER A 148 8.39 1.44 -9.85
N GLU A 149 9.06 2.59 -9.90
CA GLU A 149 10.43 2.70 -9.40
C GLU A 149 10.53 2.48 -7.87
N TRP A 150 9.47 2.70 -7.10
CA TRP A 150 9.50 2.66 -5.62
C TRP A 150 8.38 1.85 -4.97
N ALA A 151 7.43 1.31 -5.73
CA ALA A 151 6.33 0.50 -5.22
C ALA A 151 5.92 -0.60 -6.21
N ILE A 152 5.35 -1.68 -5.66
CA ILE A 152 4.76 -2.79 -6.42
C ILE A 152 3.28 -2.89 -6.11
N SER A 153 2.52 -3.38 -7.07
CA SER A 153 1.09 -3.63 -6.94
C SER A 153 0.69 -4.86 -7.75
N ALA A 154 -0.32 -5.57 -7.27
CA ALA A 154 -0.87 -6.72 -7.92
C ALA A 154 -2.35 -6.87 -7.56
N SER A 155 -3.14 -7.34 -8.51
CA SER A 155 -4.55 -7.66 -8.30
C SER A 155 -4.81 -9.10 -8.71
N LEU A 156 -5.53 -9.83 -7.86
CA LEU A 156 -6.13 -11.11 -8.18
C LEU A 156 -7.56 -10.84 -8.64
N THR A 157 -7.90 -11.28 -9.85
CA THR A 157 -9.21 -11.10 -10.47
C THR A 157 -9.70 -12.42 -11.06
N GLN A 158 -11.00 -12.49 -11.32
CA GLN A 158 -11.63 -13.60 -12.06
C GLN A 158 -12.60 -13.05 -13.09
N GLU A 159 -12.66 -13.67 -14.26
CA GLU A 159 -13.62 -13.30 -15.30
C GLU A 159 -15.01 -13.84 -14.96
N HIS A 160 -15.99 -12.94 -14.89
CA HIS A 160 -17.42 -13.23 -14.84
C HIS A 160 -18.13 -12.46 -15.95
N ASP A 161 -18.82 -13.17 -16.84
CA ASP A 161 -19.60 -12.57 -17.93
C ASP A 161 -18.79 -11.55 -18.74
N HIS A 162 -17.60 -11.98 -19.18
CA HIS A 162 -16.63 -11.18 -19.92
C HIS A 162 -16.04 -9.98 -19.16
N THR A 163 -16.29 -9.86 -17.86
CA THR A 163 -15.82 -8.76 -17.01
C THR A 163 -14.92 -9.30 -15.90
N TYR A 164 -13.79 -8.65 -15.64
CA TYR A 164 -12.88 -9.07 -14.58
C TYR A 164 -13.27 -8.41 -13.27
N TYR A 165 -13.60 -9.23 -12.28
CA TYR A 165 -13.93 -8.74 -10.95
C TYR A 165 -12.77 -8.99 -9.99
N PRO A 166 -12.41 -7.99 -9.16
CA PRO A 166 -11.31 -8.13 -8.21
C PRO A 166 -11.72 -9.03 -7.06
N VAL A 167 -10.81 -9.91 -6.65
CA VAL A 167 -10.92 -10.75 -5.45
C VAL A 167 -10.03 -10.18 -4.36
N THR A 168 -8.79 -9.82 -4.70
CA THR A 168 -7.80 -9.28 -3.75
C THR A 168 -6.91 -8.25 -4.42
N PHE A 169 -6.68 -7.12 -3.75
CA PHE A 169 -5.59 -6.19 -4.10
C PHE A 169 -4.42 -6.36 -3.14
N ALA A 170 -3.21 -6.20 -3.67
CA ALA A 170 -1.98 -6.22 -2.90
C ALA A 170 -1.02 -5.16 -3.42
N SER A 171 -0.64 -4.20 -2.58
CA SER A 171 0.40 -3.23 -2.93
C SER A 171 1.31 -2.99 -1.74
N ARG A 172 2.58 -2.64 -2.01
CA ARG A 172 3.53 -2.21 -1.00
C ARG A 172 4.64 -1.36 -1.60
N THR A 173 5.26 -0.54 -0.77
CA THR A 173 6.51 0.14 -1.12
C THR A 173 7.66 -0.86 -1.20
N LEU A 174 8.65 -0.55 -2.03
CA LEU A 174 9.86 -1.33 -2.20
C LEU A 174 10.84 -1.06 -1.06
N LYS A 175 11.50 -2.12 -0.59
CA LYS A 175 12.57 -2.03 0.40
C LYS A 175 13.81 -1.38 -0.21
N SER A 176 14.68 -0.83 0.63
CA SER A 176 15.91 -0.14 0.19
C SER A 176 16.78 -0.92 -0.80
N ASN A 177 16.88 -2.24 -0.64
CA ASN A 177 17.60 -3.11 -1.57
C ASN A 177 16.82 -3.37 -2.87
N GLU A 178 15.50 -3.44 -2.82
CA GLU A 178 14.60 -3.70 -3.95
C GLU A 178 14.44 -2.48 -4.87
N LEU A 179 14.69 -1.26 -4.38
CA LEU A 179 14.68 -0.04 -5.21
C LEU A 179 15.68 -0.12 -6.38
N ASN A 180 16.80 -0.81 -6.17
CA ASN A 180 17.84 -0.99 -7.19
C ASN A 180 17.51 -2.07 -8.22
N TYR A 181 16.37 -2.73 -8.08
CA TYR A 181 15.97 -3.78 -9.01
C TYR A 181 15.49 -3.15 -10.31
N ASN A 182 15.61 -3.86 -11.42
CA ASN A 182 14.99 -3.41 -12.65
C ASN A 182 13.46 -3.62 -12.59
N VAL A 183 12.71 -3.00 -13.52
CA VAL A 183 11.24 -3.09 -13.54
C VAL A 183 10.71 -4.52 -13.62
N VAL A 184 11.39 -5.42 -14.34
CA VAL A 184 10.98 -6.83 -14.48
C VAL A 184 11.16 -7.57 -13.15
N GLU A 185 12.28 -7.34 -12.47
CA GLU A 185 12.51 -7.88 -11.13
C GLU A 185 11.46 -7.37 -10.12
N LYS A 186 11.01 -6.12 -10.25
CA LYS A 186 9.95 -5.55 -9.42
C LYS A 186 8.58 -6.17 -9.73
N GLU A 187 8.27 -6.49 -10.99
CA GLU A 187 7.07 -7.27 -11.35
C GLU A 187 7.10 -8.68 -10.74
N VAL A 188 8.27 -9.32 -10.67
CA VAL A 188 8.42 -10.62 -9.98
C VAL A 188 8.08 -10.48 -8.48
N LEU A 189 8.50 -9.40 -7.84
CA LEU A 189 8.13 -9.12 -6.45
C LEU A 189 6.61 -8.93 -6.28
N ALA A 190 5.96 -8.26 -7.22
CA ALA A 190 4.50 -8.09 -7.23
C ALA A 190 3.79 -9.44 -7.34
N LEU A 191 4.26 -10.31 -8.24
CA LEU A 191 3.74 -11.67 -8.42
C LEU A 191 3.93 -12.51 -7.17
N LEU A 192 5.15 -12.56 -6.61
CA LEU A 192 5.42 -13.31 -5.38
C LEU A 192 4.52 -12.85 -4.23
N ARG A 193 4.27 -11.53 -4.12
CA ARG A 193 3.42 -10.98 -3.07
C ARG A 193 1.97 -11.46 -3.16
N ILE A 194 1.36 -11.41 -4.34
CA ILE A 194 -0.05 -11.80 -4.50
C ILE A 194 -0.23 -13.31 -4.40
N LEU A 195 0.76 -14.11 -4.83
CA LEU A 195 0.77 -15.57 -4.66
C LEU A 195 0.84 -15.96 -3.18
N ASP A 196 1.71 -15.30 -2.40
CA ASP A 196 1.86 -15.53 -0.96
C ASP A 196 0.56 -15.20 -0.20
N LEU A 197 -0.04 -14.03 -0.47
CA LEU A 197 -1.27 -13.59 0.18
C LEU A 197 -2.48 -14.49 -0.12
N ASN A 198 -2.51 -15.08 -1.32
CA ASN A 198 -3.63 -15.90 -1.79
C ASN A 198 -3.23 -17.37 -1.95
N TYR A 199 -2.22 -17.84 -1.20
CA TYR A 199 -1.67 -19.18 -1.36
C TYR A 199 -2.75 -20.26 -1.35
N ASN A 200 -3.64 -20.23 -0.36
CA ASN A 200 -4.71 -21.21 -0.21
C ASN A 200 -5.72 -21.20 -1.37
N LEU A 201 -5.88 -20.07 -2.05
CA LEU A 201 -6.79 -19.93 -3.19
C LEU A 201 -6.14 -20.37 -4.51
N LEU A 202 -4.81 -20.23 -4.62
CA LEU A 202 -4.08 -20.32 -5.88
C LEU A 202 -3.23 -21.59 -6.01
N VAL A 203 -2.81 -22.20 -4.91
CA VAL A 203 -1.93 -23.38 -4.93
C VAL A 203 -2.55 -24.54 -5.72
N GLY A 204 -1.75 -25.17 -6.58
CA GLY A 204 -2.16 -26.32 -7.39
C GLY A 204 -3.07 -25.99 -8.58
N ARG A 205 -3.32 -24.71 -8.87
CA ARG A 205 -4.18 -24.27 -9.98
C ARG A 205 -3.37 -23.63 -11.11
N PRO A 206 -3.83 -23.69 -12.36
CA PRO A 206 -3.32 -22.83 -13.42
C PRO A 206 -3.69 -21.38 -13.13
N ILE A 207 -2.74 -20.46 -13.33
CA ILE A 207 -2.91 -19.02 -13.07
C ILE A 207 -2.45 -18.27 -14.31
N LYS A 208 -3.31 -17.40 -14.84
CA LYS A 208 -2.94 -16.47 -15.91
C LYS A 208 -2.32 -15.23 -15.29
N VAL A 209 -1.10 -14.88 -15.67
CA VAL A 209 -0.39 -13.69 -15.17
C VAL A 209 -0.29 -12.67 -16.29
N LEU A 210 -0.92 -11.52 -16.10
CA LEU A 210 -0.87 -10.37 -17.00
C LEU A 210 0.24 -9.42 -16.52
N ALA A 211 1.32 -9.31 -17.30
CA ALA A 211 2.47 -8.45 -17.02
C ALA A 211 2.71 -7.45 -18.16
N ARG A 212 3.33 -6.30 -17.85
CA ARG A 212 3.69 -5.29 -18.87
C ARG A 212 4.85 -5.79 -19.72
N HIS A 213 5.84 -6.42 -19.07
CA HIS A 213 7.04 -6.88 -19.74
C HIS A 213 6.96 -8.40 -19.98
N SER A 214 6.96 -8.80 -21.26
CA SER A 214 7.10 -10.21 -21.66
C SER A 214 8.38 -10.87 -21.12
N THR A 215 9.34 -10.06 -20.67
CA THR A 215 10.58 -10.52 -20.04
C THR A 215 10.32 -11.31 -18.76
N LEU A 216 9.17 -11.15 -18.11
CA LEU A 216 8.75 -12.03 -17.01
C LEU A 216 8.63 -13.49 -17.50
N ALA A 217 8.07 -13.71 -18.70
CA ALA A 217 7.98 -15.04 -19.32
C ALA A 217 9.36 -15.59 -19.71
N TRP A 218 10.33 -14.71 -20.02
CA TRP A 218 11.71 -15.11 -20.29
C TRP A 218 12.37 -15.73 -19.06
N LEU A 219 12.06 -15.26 -17.85
CA LEU A 219 12.59 -15.83 -16.61
C LEU A 219 12.30 -17.33 -16.50
N PHE A 220 11.12 -17.78 -16.91
CA PHE A 220 10.70 -19.18 -16.83
C PHE A 220 11.22 -20.06 -17.95
N ARG A 221 11.66 -19.46 -19.07
CA ARG A 221 12.20 -20.17 -20.23
C ARG A 221 13.72 -20.24 -20.23
N SER A 222 14.38 -19.50 -19.34
CA SER A 222 15.84 -19.33 -19.33
C SER A 222 16.51 -20.41 -18.49
N SER A 223 17.50 -21.08 -19.06
CA SER A 223 18.39 -21.99 -18.34
C SER A 223 19.58 -21.21 -17.75
N GLY A 224 20.11 -21.67 -16.61
CA GLY A 224 21.34 -21.10 -16.04
C GLY A 224 21.17 -19.78 -15.29
N LEU A 225 19.97 -19.45 -14.80
CA LEU A 225 19.77 -18.31 -13.91
C LEU A 225 20.58 -18.49 -12.61
N GLN A 226 21.37 -17.48 -12.25
CA GLN A 226 22.17 -17.46 -11.03
C GLN A 226 21.74 -16.34 -10.09
N GLY A 227 22.14 -16.45 -8.81
CA GLY A 227 21.84 -15.46 -7.80
C GLY A 227 20.33 -15.32 -7.53
N ARG A 228 19.86 -14.06 -7.45
CA ARG A 228 18.48 -13.71 -7.07
C ARG A 228 17.43 -14.27 -8.04
N LEU A 229 17.69 -14.16 -9.34
CA LEU A 229 16.77 -14.65 -10.37
C LEU A 229 16.60 -16.17 -10.30
N GLY A 230 17.67 -16.90 -9.98
CA GLY A 230 17.60 -18.35 -9.75
C GLY A 230 16.78 -18.71 -8.51
N GLN A 231 16.92 -17.95 -7.42
CA GLN A 231 16.09 -18.14 -6.22
C GLN A 231 14.61 -17.89 -6.49
N TRP A 232 14.28 -16.82 -7.23
CA TRP A 232 12.88 -16.54 -7.59
C TRP A 232 12.32 -17.55 -8.57
N ALA A 233 13.10 -18.02 -9.55
CA ALA A 233 12.68 -19.11 -10.43
C ALA A 233 12.35 -20.38 -9.62
N ALA A 234 13.16 -20.71 -8.60
CA ALA A 234 12.86 -21.81 -7.69
C ALA A 234 11.58 -21.58 -6.88
N LEU A 235 11.36 -20.38 -6.33
CA LEU A 235 10.12 -20.05 -5.61
C LEU A 235 8.87 -20.08 -6.50
N LEU A 236 9.01 -19.73 -7.78
CA LEU A 236 7.90 -19.70 -8.73
C LEU A 236 7.69 -21.06 -9.41
N SER A 237 8.66 -21.97 -9.37
CA SER A 237 8.60 -23.29 -9.99
C SER A 237 7.43 -24.18 -9.56
N PRO A 238 6.91 -24.14 -8.32
CA PRO A 238 5.77 -24.97 -7.94
C PRO A 238 4.45 -24.47 -8.54
N TRP A 239 4.42 -23.26 -9.11
CA TRP A 239 3.20 -22.63 -9.59
C TRP A 239 3.00 -22.90 -11.08
N THR A 240 1.76 -23.20 -11.47
CA THR A 240 1.41 -23.35 -12.89
C THR A 240 1.03 -21.97 -13.46
N LEU A 241 2.03 -21.25 -13.96
CA LEU A 241 1.87 -19.87 -14.41
C LEU A 241 1.87 -19.76 -15.94
N GLU A 242 0.82 -19.15 -16.49
CA GLU A 242 0.75 -18.72 -17.88
C GLU A 242 0.98 -17.21 -17.95
N ILE A 243 2.19 -16.80 -18.33
CA ILE A 243 2.55 -15.38 -18.41
C ILE A 243 2.20 -14.83 -19.79
N VAL A 244 1.28 -13.88 -19.80
CA VAL A 244 0.82 -13.18 -20.99
C VAL A 244 1.25 -11.73 -20.90
N LYS A 245 1.92 -11.25 -21.95
CA LYS A 245 2.22 -9.83 -22.09
C LYS A 245 0.94 -9.12 -22.49
N CYS A 246 0.54 -8.12 -21.72
CA CYS A 246 -0.60 -7.31 -22.15
C CYS A 246 -0.26 -6.51 -23.42
N THR A 247 -1.14 -6.64 -24.41
CA THR A 247 -1.10 -5.84 -25.64
C THR A 247 -1.98 -4.60 -25.50
N LYS A 248 -1.76 -3.55 -26.32
CA LYS A 248 -2.49 -2.27 -26.23
C LYS A 248 -4.02 -2.41 -26.24
N GLY A 249 -4.58 -3.44 -26.89
CA GLY A 249 -6.02 -3.72 -26.86
C GLY A 249 -6.49 -4.39 -25.57
N GLU A 250 -5.62 -5.15 -24.89
CA GLU A 250 -5.91 -5.71 -23.56
C GLU A 250 -5.82 -4.66 -22.46
N ASP A 251 -5.07 -3.57 -22.64
CA ASP A 251 -5.09 -2.41 -21.75
C ASP A 251 -6.41 -1.62 -21.87
N GLU A 252 -6.99 -1.57 -23.07
CA GLU A 252 -8.35 -1.03 -23.32
C GLU A 252 -9.42 -1.96 -22.73
N ILE A 253 -9.25 -3.27 -22.89
CA ILE A 253 -10.11 -4.27 -22.26
C ILE A 253 -9.95 -4.22 -20.73
N LEU A 254 -8.75 -4.06 -20.16
CA LEU A 254 -8.56 -3.86 -18.71
C LEU A 254 -9.12 -2.52 -18.21
N GLY A 255 -9.05 -1.46 -19.03
CA GLY A 255 -9.64 -0.15 -18.76
C GLY A 255 -11.17 -0.08 -18.95
N VAL A 256 -11.75 -1.01 -19.72
CA VAL A 256 -13.20 -1.17 -19.95
C VAL A 256 -13.81 -2.25 -19.04
N LEU A 257 -13.06 -3.27 -18.63
CA LEU A 257 -13.55 -4.44 -17.86
C LEU A 257 -13.49 -4.28 -16.35
N ALA A 258 -13.02 -3.15 -15.85
CA ALA A 258 -12.99 -2.87 -14.43
C ALA A 258 -13.20 -1.38 -14.20
N ALA A 259 -14.45 -0.99 -13.92
CA ALA A 259 -14.80 0.38 -13.52
C ALA A 259 -14.00 0.91 -12.31
N SER A 260 -13.22 0.04 -11.64
CA SER A 260 -12.37 0.35 -10.49
C SER A 260 -10.88 0.11 -10.69
N ILE A 261 -10.45 -0.51 -11.81
CA ILE A 261 -9.02 -0.70 -12.11
C ILE A 261 -8.55 0.49 -12.92
N THR A 262 -7.51 1.18 -12.45
CA THR A 262 -7.00 2.36 -13.17
C THR A 262 -6.38 1.91 -14.51
N PRO A 263 -6.84 2.47 -15.65
CA PRO A 263 -6.23 2.15 -16.94
C PRO A 263 -4.73 2.36 -16.90
N ARG A 264 -3.96 1.41 -17.45
CA ARG A 264 -2.50 1.40 -17.28
C ARG A 264 -1.78 2.61 -17.88
N SER A 265 -2.32 3.21 -18.93
CA SER A 265 -1.82 4.48 -19.48
C SER A 265 -1.96 5.62 -18.47
N ALA A 266 -3.10 5.69 -17.77
CA ALA A 266 -3.32 6.64 -16.68
C ALA A 266 -2.42 6.35 -15.47
N MET A 267 -2.09 5.08 -15.21
CA MET A 267 -1.12 4.69 -14.19
C MET A 267 0.31 5.10 -14.56
N ASP A 268 0.73 4.93 -15.82
CA ASP A 268 2.04 5.38 -16.31
C ASP A 268 2.18 6.90 -16.28
N ASP A 269 1.16 7.61 -16.74
CA ASP A 269 1.14 9.08 -16.67
C ASP A 269 1.15 9.55 -15.21
N ALA A 270 0.39 8.88 -14.32
CA ALA A 270 0.44 9.14 -12.88
C ALA A 270 1.80 8.80 -12.27
N LEU A 271 2.52 7.78 -12.76
CA LEU A 271 3.78 7.34 -12.17
C LEU A 271 4.99 8.11 -12.66
N VAL A 272 5.06 8.40 -13.96
CA VAL A 272 6.02 9.37 -14.51
C VAL A 272 5.85 10.70 -13.80
N ALA A 273 4.59 11.12 -13.59
CA ALA A 273 4.25 12.32 -12.85
C ALA A 273 4.12 12.11 -11.33
N ILE A 274 4.72 11.09 -10.69
CA ILE A 274 4.88 11.06 -9.22
C ILE A 274 6.26 10.55 -8.76
N ALA A 275 7.23 10.44 -9.67
CA ALA A 275 8.53 9.85 -9.37
C ALA A 275 9.37 10.66 -8.36
N PRO A 276 9.88 10.04 -7.27
CA PRO A 276 10.81 10.69 -6.34
C PRO A 276 12.15 10.98 -7.01
N GLN A 277 12.73 12.15 -6.74
CA GLN A 277 14.13 12.40 -7.10
C GLN A 277 15.07 11.60 -6.18
N LYS A 278 16.08 10.95 -6.78
CA LYS A 278 17.12 10.20 -6.06
C LYS A 278 17.94 11.12 -5.16
N GLU A 279 17.52 11.32 -3.91
CA GLU A 279 18.40 11.87 -2.88
C GLU A 279 19.33 10.74 -2.35
N PRO A 280 20.64 11.01 -2.16
CA PRO A 280 21.58 10.02 -1.67
C PRO A 280 21.26 9.65 -0.20
N ARG A 281 20.88 8.39 0.03
CA ARG A 281 20.50 7.90 1.36
C ARG A 281 21.72 7.74 2.28
N ARG A 282 21.60 8.24 3.51
CA ARG A 282 22.37 7.75 4.65
C ARG A 282 21.85 6.36 5.02
N GLN A 283 22.65 5.34 4.76
CA GLN A 283 22.31 3.95 5.03
C GLN A 283 22.68 3.60 6.48
N VAL A 284 21.68 3.45 7.35
CA VAL A 284 21.86 2.75 8.63
C VAL A 284 21.41 1.31 8.39
N GLN A 285 22.36 0.36 8.27
CA GLN A 285 22.03 -1.06 8.23
C GLN A 285 21.67 -1.51 9.65
N ALA A 286 20.38 -1.71 9.92
CA ALA A 286 19.94 -2.51 11.07
C ALA A 286 19.95 -4.00 10.66
N PRO A 287 20.71 -4.88 11.32
CA PRO A 287 20.67 -6.31 11.06
C PRO A 287 19.30 -6.89 11.42
N ILE A 288 18.80 -7.84 10.63
CA ILE A 288 17.56 -8.57 10.91
C ILE A 288 17.78 -9.46 12.14
N PRO A 289 17.03 -9.32 13.23
CA PRO A 289 17.23 -10.11 14.44
C PRO A 289 16.77 -11.57 14.22
N THR A 290 17.68 -12.54 14.38
CA THR A 290 17.38 -13.98 14.38
C THR A 290 17.28 -14.52 15.81
N VAL A 291 16.10 -14.94 16.25
CA VAL A 291 15.87 -15.53 17.59
C VAL A 291 15.95 -17.05 17.51
N ARG A 292 16.78 -17.69 18.35
CA ARG A 292 16.80 -19.16 18.47
C ARG A 292 15.78 -19.63 19.51
N ALA A 293 15.30 -20.87 19.38
CA ALA A 293 14.21 -21.39 20.21
C ALA A 293 14.59 -21.56 21.69
N ASP A 294 15.89 -21.71 21.99
CA ASP A 294 16.47 -21.92 23.32
C ASP A 294 17.09 -20.64 23.93
N GLU A 295 16.93 -19.50 23.25
CA GLU A 295 17.60 -18.26 23.63
C GLU A 295 16.84 -17.50 24.73
N GLU A 296 17.51 -17.24 25.86
CA GLU A 296 16.99 -16.35 26.90
C GLU A 296 17.13 -14.89 26.46
N LEU A 297 16.00 -14.24 26.19
CA LEU A 297 15.96 -12.84 25.78
C LEU A 297 14.63 -12.17 26.15
N LEU A 298 14.63 -10.83 26.14
CA LEU A 298 13.40 -10.06 26.32
C LEU A 298 12.81 -9.71 24.95
N VAL A 299 11.53 -10.04 24.76
CA VAL A 299 10.75 -9.58 23.61
C VAL A 299 9.80 -8.51 24.11
N VAL A 300 9.69 -7.39 23.41
CA VAL A 300 8.69 -6.37 23.70
C VAL A 300 7.75 -6.23 22.53
N SER A 301 6.47 -6.41 22.78
CA SER A 301 5.42 -6.10 21.80
C SER A 301 4.72 -4.82 22.20
N PHE A 302 4.54 -3.90 21.26
CA PHE A 302 3.74 -2.69 21.47
C PHE A 302 2.71 -2.53 20.36
N ASP A 303 1.64 -1.80 20.68
CA ASP A 303 0.56 -1.46 19.76
C ASP A 303 -0.07 -0.14 20.19
N GLY A 304 -0.65 0.59 19.24
CA GLY A 304 -1.34 1.84 19.45
C GLY A 304 -2.53 2.01 18.53
N SER A 305 -3.63 2.54 19.06
CA SER A 305 -4.85 2.80 18.32
C SER A 305 -5.43 4.15 18.68
N ALA A 306 -5.83 4.93 17.68
CA ALA A 306 -6.53 6.18 17.88
C ALA A 306 -7.79 6.28 17.01
N ARG A 307 -8.80 6.99 17.50
CA ARG A 307 -10.04 7.24 16.76
C ARG A 307 -10.28 8.73 16.60
N VAL A 308 -10.36 9.18 15.36
CA VAL A 308 -10.62 10.58 14.97
C VAL A 308 -11.88 11.15 15.67
N LYS A 309 -12.97 10.36 15.76
CA LYS A 309 -14.24 10.79 16.38
C LYS A 309 -14.21 10.90 17.90
N ARG A 310 -13.27 10.25 18.59
CA ARG A 310 -13.17 10.26 20.06
C ARG A 310 -12.09 11.22 20.59
N GLY A 311 -11.33 11.86 19.70
CA GLY A 311 -10.33 12.85 20.09
C GLY A 311 -9.21 12.31 20.96
N GLY A 312 -8.85 11.02 20.86
CA GLY A 312 -7.74 10.45 21.62
C GLY A 312 -7.36 9.03 21.19
N GLY A 313 -6.24 8.55 21.70
CA GLY A 313 -5.64 7.26 21.38
C GLY A 313 -5.18 6.50 22.62
N ALA A 314 -5.30 5.18 22.55
CA ALA A 314 -4.78 4.24 23.53
C ALA A 314 -3.53 3.57 22.96
N TYR A 315 -2.59 3.25 23.83
CA TYR A 315 -1.35 2.57 23.45
C TYR A 315 -0.91 1.63 24.56
N SER A 316 -0.21 0.57 24.20
CA SER A 316 0.18 -0.47 25.16
C SER A 316 1.51 -1.11 24.78
N ALA A 317 2.20 -1.62 25.79
CA ALA A 317 3.43 -2.38 25.63
C ALA A 317 3.47 -3.54 26.64
N ILE A 318 3.99 -4.68 26.19
CA ILE A 318 4.16 -5.90 26.98
C ILE A 318 5.58 -6.40 26.80
N VAL A 319 6.29 -6.61 27.92
CA VAL A 319 7.61 -7.23 27.97
C VAL A 319 7.43 -8.72 28.30
N TRP A 320 7.90 -9.57 27.41
CA TRP A 320 7.90 -11.02 27.50
C TRP A 320 9.32 -11.53 27.78
N LYS A 321 9.44 -12.60 28.56
CA LYS A 321 10.69 -13.34 28.75
C LYS A 321 10.62 -14.68 28.03
N LEU A 322 11.57 -14.92 27.13
CA LEU A 322 11.79 -16.20 26.47
C LEU A 322 12.78 -17.07 27.28
N PRO A 323 12.73 -18.40 27.10
CA PRO A 323 11.86 -19.15 26.17
C PRO A 323 10.42 -19.39 26.66
N GLU A 324 10.11 -19.08 27.93
CA GLU A 324 8.83 -19.45 28.55
C GLU A 324 7.63 -18.61 28.10
N TRP A 325 7.87 -17.53 27.33
CA TRP A 325 6.85 -16.55 26.93
C TRP A 325 6.08 -15.98 28.13
N SER A 326 6.77 -15.77 29.24
CA SER A 326 6.16 -15.23 30.46
C SER A 326 6.09 -13.70 30.41
N VAL A 327 4.98 -13.12 30.86
CA VAL A 327 4.84 -11.65 30.94
C VAL A 327 5.64 -11.13 32.13
N VAL A 328 6.65 -10.31 31.85
CA VAL A 328 7.48 -9.65 32.87
C VAL A 328 6.83 -8.36 33.34
N LYS A 329 6.40 -7.52 32.40
CA LYS A 329 5.70 -6.26 32.65
C LYS A 329 4.72 -5.96 31.53
N ALA A 330 3.63 -5.28 31.86
CA ALA A 330 2.70 -4.75 30.87
C ALA A 330 2.19 -3.39 31.35
N ARG A 331 1.96 -2.47 30.42
CA ARG A 331 1.35 -1.17 30.70
C ARG A 331 0.55 -0.69 29.49
N SER A 332 -0.49 0.06 29.78
CA SER A 332 -1.28 0.79 28.79
C SER A 332 -1.40 2.26 29.19
N GLY A 333 -1.51 3.13 28.20
CA GLY A 333 -1.79 4.55 28.37
C GLY A 333 -2.90 5.03 27.46
N TYR A 334 -3.41 6.21 27.75
CA TYR A 334 -4.35 6.94 26.92
C TYR A 334 -3.92 8.41 26.87
N ALA A 335 -4.01 9.03 25.70
CA ALA A 335 -3.83 10.46 25.55
C ALA A 335 -4.81 11.04 24.55
N GLU A 336 -5.26 12.26 24.84
CA GLU A 336 -6.13 13.03 23.95
C GLU A 336 -5.35 13.57 22.75
N GLY A 337 -6.04 13.74 21.63
CA GLY A 337 -5.52 14.34 20.41
C GLY A 337 -4.49 13.50 19.65
N LEU A 338 -4.31 12.21 19.98
CA LEU A 338 -3.39 11.33 19.24
C LEU A 338 -3.94 10.90 17.88
N THR A 339 -3.07 10.88 16.88
CA THR A 339 -3.23 10.11 15.64
C THR A 339 -2.87 8.64 15.87
N VAL A 340 -3.21 7.76 14.91
CA VAL A 340 -2.88 6.32 15.00
C VAL A 340 -1.37 6.11 15.10
N ASN A 341 -0.60 6.78 14.25
CA ASN A 341 0.87 6.69 14.27
C ASN A 341 1.46 7.23 15.58
N GLU A 342 0.92 8.33 16.11
CA GLU A 342 1.35 8.86 17.40
C GLU A 342 1.00 7.87 18.53
N ALA A 343 -0.14 7.17 18.46
CA ALA A 343 -0.47 6.12 19.44
C ALA A 343 0.52 4.95 19.36
N GLU A 344 0.86 4.47 18.16
CA GLU A 344 1.88 3.41 17.99
C GLU A 344 3.25 3.86 18.50
N TYR A 345 3.66 5.10 18.20
CA TYR A 345 4.90 5.68 18.69
C TYR A 345 4.92 5.79 20.23
N ASN A 346 3.79 6.17 20.83
CA ASN A 346 3.65 6.16 22.29
C ASN A 346 3.71 4.74 22.87
N GLY A 347 3.21 3.73 22.16
CA GLY A 347 3.40 2.31 22.49
C GLY A 347 4.88 1.93 22.53
N LEU A 348 5.66 2.37 21.54
CA LEU A 348 7.12 2.18 21.52
C LEU A 348 7.81 2.92 22.68
N LEU A 349 7.47 4.18 22.95
CA LEU A 349 8.05 4.90 24.09
C LEU A 349 7.76 4.19 25.41
N LEU A 350 6.52 3.72 25.58
CA LEU A 350 6.10 2.96 26.75
C LEU A 350 6.92 1.66 26.90
N SER A 351 7.35 1.06 25.78
CA SER A 351 8.24 -0.10 25.80
C SER A 351 9.59 0.21 26.48
N PHE A 352 10.19 1.37 26.16
CA PHE A 352 11.46 1.78 26.75
C PHE A 352 11.33 2.07 28.24
N ASP A 353 10.22 2.68 28.67
CA ASP A 353 9.93 2.90 30.09
C ASP A 353 9.81 1.59 30.87
N LEU A 354 9.19 0.56 30.29
CA LEU A 354 9.06 -0.75 30.96
C LEU A 354 10.41 -1.46 31.11
N LEU A 355 11.30 -1.26 30.13
CA LEU A 355 12.65 -1.81 30.09
C LEU A 355 13.65 -1.07 31.01
N ASP A 356 13.29 0.10 31.55
CA ASP A 356 14.24 0.98 32.23
C ASP A 356 14.99 0.27 33.37
N ASN A 357 14.26 -0.52 34.15
CA ASN A 357 14.76 -1.25 35.33
C ASN A 357 14.94 -2.76 35.10
N LEU A 358 15.10 -3.22 33.86
CA LEU A 358 15.34 -4.64 33.55
C LEU A 358 16.78 -4.85 33.07
N ASP A 359 17.38 -5.97 33.44
CA ASP A 359 18.62 -6.41 32.78
C ASP A 359 18.27 -6.85 31.36
N ARG A 360 18.77 -6.11 30.37
CA ARG A 360 18.19 -6.11 29.03
C ARG A 360 18.76 -7.21 28.14
N GLY A 361 19.94 -7.75 28.47
CA GLY A 361 20.62 -8.78 27.68
C GLY A 361 20.49 -8.53 26.17
N ARG A 362 20.01 -9.53 25.44
CA ARG A 362 19.50 -9.37 24.08
C ARG A 362 18.02 -8.95 24.13
N LEU A 363 17.67 -7.93 23.36
CA LEU A 363 16.32 -7.36 23.29
C LEU A 363 15.79 -7.42 21.85
N VAL A 364 14.53 -7.84 21.70
CA VAL A 364 13.79 -7.76 20.45
C VAL A 364 12.55 -6.90 20.69
N ILE A 365 12.33 -5.89 19.84
CA ILE A 365 11.14 -5.05 19.90
C ILE A 365 10.32 -5.32 18.64
N CYS A 366 9.03 -5.59 18.83
CA CYS A 366 8.06 -5.93 17.81
C CYS A 366 6.93 -4.90 17.82
N GLY A 367 6.70 -4.27 16.68
CA GLY A 367 5.50 -3.49 16.38
C GLY A 367 5.01 -3.86 14.98
N ASP A 368 3.74 -3.59 14.71
CA ASP A 368 3.09 -3.79 13.42
C ASP A 368 3.09 -2.53 12.53
N SER A 369 3.47 -1.38 13.10
CA SER A 369 3.70 -0.13 12.36
C SER A 369 4.86 -0.24 11.38
N ASN A 370 4.67 0.30 10.17
CA ASN A 370 5.77 0.50 9.21
C ASN A 370 6.45 1.88 9.36
N LEU A 371 5.91 2.76 10.22
CA LEU A 371 6.35 4.14 10.38
C LEU A 371 7.15 4.37 11.68
N VAL A 372 6.98 3.48 12.66
CA VAL A 372 7.72 3.41 13.93
C VAL A 372 8.75 2.30 13.83
#